data_AF-A0A928ZL71-F1
#
_entry.id   AF-A0A928ZL71-F1
#
_cell.length_a   1.000
_cell.length_b   1.000
_cell.length_c   1.000
_cell.angle_alpha   90.00
_cell.angle_beta   90.00
_cell.angle_gamma   90.00
#
_symmetry.space_group_name_H-M   'P 1'
#
loop_
_entity.id
_entity.type
_entity.pdbx_description
1 polymer ?
#
loop_
_entity_poly.entity_id
_entity_poly.type
_entity_poly.pdbx_seq_one_letter_code
_entity_poly.pdbx_strand_id
1 'polypeptide(L)'
;MNKIDKTEFKLPIRWVNELDGNPRLPGSTVSQIRFAQEDGAVVVNAPRPLPGNKTWKGRFRCGVFYAAGELDRFGQEWAALDAKELRLISNAQILRLVIEEGHRRGYGDQLQELMMKFTPDKMAEQAVCWLNMPFFAEEATANWEQMLADANWSAPE
;
A
#
# COMPACT_ATOMS: atom_id res chain seq x y z
N MET A 1 -13.00 -51.53 -2.42
CA MET A 1 -11.76 -51.20 -3.14
C MET A 1 -11.48 -49.71 -3.01
N ASN A 2 -10.39 -49.41 -2.30
CA ASN A 2 -9.60 -48.18 -2.09
C ASN A 2 -10.17 -46.88 -2.69
N LYS A 3 -10.77 -45.97 -1.91
CA LYS A 3 -10.13 -44.98 -1.01
C LYS A 3 -8.95 -44.27 -1.67
N ILE A 4 -9.24 -43.17 -2.34
CA ILE A 4 -8.24 -42.20 -2.77
C ILE A 4 -7.73 -41.46 -1.52
N ASP A 5 -6.42 -41.49 -1.37
CA ASP A 5 -5.65 -40.99 -0.25
C ASP A 5 -5.78 -39.46 -0.12
N LYS A 6 -5.91 -39.00 1.13
CA LYS A 6 -6.13 -37.60 1.53
C LYS A 6 -4.89 -37.07 2.25
N THR A 7 -3.74 -37.17 1.62
CA THR A 7 -2.46 -36.65 2.09
C THR A 7 -1.72 -36.10 0.87
N GLU A 8 -1.11 -34.92 0.82
CA GLU A 8 -0.76 -33.89 1.78
C GLU A 8 -0.29 -32.68 0.95
N PHE A 9 -0.94 -31.52 1.09
CA PHE A 9 -0.26 -30.22 1.04
C PHE A 9 -1.11 -29.24 1.86
N LYS A 10 -1.21 -29.53 3.15
CA LYS A 10 -1.69 -28.56 4.14
C LYS A 10 -0.50 -27.70 4.54
N LEU A 11 -0.24 -26.63 3.80
CA LEU A 11 0.28 -25.44 4.47
C LEU A 11 -0.92 -24.82 5.19
N PRO A 12 -0.89 -24.70 6.53
CA PRO A 12 -1.97 -24.02 7.24
C PRO A 12 -1.82 -22.53 6.94
N ILE A 13 -2.37 -22.07 5.81
CA ILE A 13 -2.55 -20.65 5.53
C ILE A 13 -3.59 -20.16 6.53
N ARG A 14 -3.13 -19.77 7.72
CA ARG A 14 -3.94 -19.11 8.74
C ARG A 14 -4.20 -17.69 8.23
N TRP A 15 -5.34 -17.51 7.57
CA TRP A 15 -5.87 -16.20 7.25
C TRP A 15 -6.20 -15.47 8.56
N VAL A 16 -5.42 -14.45 8.90
CA VAL A 16 -5.76 -13.57 10.03
C VAL A 16 -6.85 -12.61 9.53
N ASN A 17 -8.10 -12.91 9.93
CA ASN A 17 -9.35 -12.13 9.96
C ASN A 17 -9.56 -11.00 8.92
N GLU A 18 -10.78 -10.96 8.35
CA GLU A 18 -11.32 -9.76 7.71
C GLU A 18 -11.33 -8.61 8.72
N LEU A 19 -10.48 -7.61 8.52
CA LEU A 19 -10.32 -6.48 9.44
C LEU A 19 -10.50 -5.18 8.64
N ASP A 20 -11.75 -4.92 8.25
CA ASP A 20 -12.21 -3.58 7.91
C ASP A 20 -12.40 -2.82 9.23
N GLY A 21 -11.32 -2.20 9.70
CA GLY A 21 -11.31 -1.44 10.94
C GLY A 21 -10.28 -0.32 10.88
N ASN A 22 -10.65 0.82 11.49
CA ASN A 22 -9.87 2.05 11.65
C ASN A 22 -8.34 1.82 11.61
N PRO A 23 -7.57 2.55 10.76
CA PRO A 23 -6.11 2.35 10.59
C PRO A 23 -5.28 2.50 11.87
N ARG A 24 -5.87 3.06 12.94
CA ARG A 24 -5.26 3.21 14.27
C ARG A 24 -5.50 2.04 15.22
N LEU A 25 -6.31 1.04 14.85
CA LEU A 25 -6.58 -0.12 15.69
C LEU A 25 -5.60 -1.27 15.41
N PRO A 26 -5.09 -1.95 16.46
CA PRO A 26 -4.35 -3.20 16.28
C PRO A 26 -5.20 -4.18 15.47
N GLY A 27 -4.67 -4.60 14.31
CA GLY A 27 -5.37 -5.48 13.38
C GLY A 27 -5.81 -4.83 12.06
N SER A 28 -5.79 -3.49 11.95
CA SER A 28 -6.06 -2.84 10.67
C SER A 28 -5.08 -3.29 9.58
N THR A 29 -5.52 -3.25 8.31
CA THR A 29 -4.66 -3.56 7.16
C THR A 29 -3.37 -2.71 7.18
N VAL A 30 -3.48 -1.43 7.54
CA VAL A 30 -2.34 -0.50 7.62
C VAL A 30 -1.34 -0.93 8.70
N SER A 31 -1.83 -1.27 9.90
CA SER A 31 -0.98 -1.72 11.00
C SER A 31 -0.27 -3.03 10.64
N GLN A 32 -0.94 -3.95 9.93
CA GLN A 32 -0.31 -5.20 9.50
C GLN A 32 0.78 -4.99 8.45
N ILE A 33 0.57 -4.09 7.49
CA ILE A 33 1.59 -3.71 6.49
C ILE A 33 2.80 -3.10 7.21
N ARG A 34 2.56 -2.14 8.12
CA ARG A 34 3.62 -1.49 8.88
C ARG A 34 4.46 -2.50 9.66
N PHE A 35 3.83 -3.33 10.50
CA PHE A 35 4.56 -4.31 11.30
C PHE A 35 5.37 -5.26 10.42
N ALA A 36 4.81 -5.72 9.31
CA ALA A 36 5.55 -6.58 8.39
C ALA A 36 6.78 -5.88 7.77
N GLN A 37 6.66 -4.60 7.42
CA GLN A 37 7.78 -3.84 6.85
C GLN A 37 8.83 -3.45 7.89
N GLU A 38 8.42 -3.15 9.13
CA GLU A 38 9.32 -2.96 10.28
C GLU A 38 10.12 -4.24 10.59
N ASP A 39 9.51 -5.41 10.41
CA ASP A 39 10.17 -6.73 10.47
C ASP A 39 11.04 -7.03 9.24
N GLY A 40 11.16 -6.10 8.28
CA GLY A 40 11.99 -6.22 7.08
C GLY A 40 11.36 -7.02 5.93
N ALA A 41 10.08 -7.37 6.01
CA ALA A 41 9.40 -8.11 4.95
C ALA A 41 8.90 -7.19 3.83
N VAL A 42 8.90 -7.72 2.60
CA VAL A 42 8.18 -7.10 1.48
C VAL A 42 6.71 -7.48 1.57
N VAL A 43 5.84 -6.50 1.34
CA VAL A 43 4.39 -6.69 1.37
C VAL A 43 3.82 -6.49 -0.02
N VAL A 44 2.94 -7.39 -0.43
CA VAL A 44 2.27 -7.36 -1.73
C VAL A 44 0.75 -7.55 -1.58
N ASN A 45 -0.03 -7.10 -2.56
CA ASN A 45 -1.43 -7.50 -2.69
C ASN A 45 -1.83 -7.91 -4.12
N ALA A 46 -2.91 -8.69 -4.22
CA ALA A 46 -3.49 -9.17 -5.48
C ALA A 46 -5.00 -9.47 -5.33
N PRO A 47 -5.77 -9.54 -6.44
CA PRO A 47 -7.19 -9.91 -6.40
C PRO A 47 -7.41 -11.41 -6.15
N ARG A 48 -6.32 -12.18 -6.00
CA ARG A 48 -6.29 -13.64 -5.81
C ARG A 48 -5.35 -14.00 -4.64
N PRO A 49 -5.50 -15.18 -4.00
CA PRO A 49 -4.62 -15.61 -2.91
C PRO A 49 -3.13 -15.58 -3.28
N LEU A 50 -2.29 -15.23 -2.30
CA LEU A 50 -0.84 -15.11 -2.45
C LEU A 50 -0.13 -15.98 -1.41
N PRO A 51 1.04 -16.58 -1.75
CA PRO A 51 1.92 -17.21 -0.78
C PRO A 51 2.65 -16.15 0.05
N GLY A 52 3.07 -16.49 1.27
CA GLY A 52 3.93 -15.63 2.09
C GLY A 52 4.17 -16.22 3.48
N ASN A 53 5.12 -15.63 4.21
CA ASN A 53 5.32 -15.96 5.63
C ASN A 53 4.10 -15.56 6.47
N LYS A 54 3.43 -14.47 6.07
CA LYS A 54 2.18 -14.00 6.64
C LYS A 54 1.21 -13.62 5.53
N THR A 55 -0.05 -14.00 5.68
CA THR A 55 -1.12 -13.69 4.71
C THR A 55 -2.37 -13.21 5.42
N TRP A 56 -3.05 -12.22 4.86
CA TRP A 56 -4.30 -11.68 5.41
C TRP A 56 -5.21 -11.17 4.31
N LYS A 57 -6.45 -10.83 4.68
CA LYS A 57 -7.40 -10.15 3.81
C LYS A 57 -7.62 -8.72 4.29
N GLY A 58 -7.75 -7.80 3.35
CA GLY A 58 -8.05 -6.40 3.59
C GLY A 58 -8.66 -5.76 2.36
N ARG A 59 -9.32 -4.61 2.49
CA ARG A 59 -9.84 -3.88 1.32
C ARG A 59 -8.87 -2.77 0.91
N PHE A 60 -8.20 -2.95 -0.23
CA PHE A 60 -7.45 -1.86 -0.88
C PHE A 60 -7.24 -2.11 -2.38
N ARG A 61 -7.72 -1.18 -3.21
CA ARG A 61 -7.33 -1.00 -4.63
C ARG A 61 -7.16 -2.31 -5.39
N CYS A 62 -5.89 -2.70 -5.59
CA CYS A 62 -5.38 -3.72 -6.51
C CYS A 62 -5.69 -5.15 -6.06
N GLY A 63 -6.15 -5.35 -4.83
CA GLY A 63 -6.30 -6.69 -4.30
C GLY A 63 -6.87 -6.75 -2.91
N VAL A 64 -7.56 -7.86 -2.62
CA VAL A 64 -8.08 -8.15 -1.28
C VAL A 64 -7.20 -9.13 -0.51
N PHE A 65 -6.27 -9.79 -1.19
CA PHE A 65 -5.37 -10.76 -0.60
C PHE A 65 -3.98 -10.15 -0.47
N TYR A 66 -3.42 -10.25 0.72
CA TYR A 66 -2.11 -9.72 1.06
C TYR A 66 -1.17 -10.85 1.44
N ALA A 67 0.11 -10.64 1.13
CA ALA A 67 1.19 -11.47 1.62
C ALA A 67 2.38 -10.61 2.05
N ALA A 68 3.09 -11.07 3.08
CA ALA A 68 4.38 -10.55 3.50
C ALA A 68 5.43 -11.67 3.50
N GLY A 69 6.64 -11.36 3.05
CA GLY A 69 7.76 -12.30 3.00
C GLY A 69 9.00 -11.73 2.31
N GLU A 70 10.00 -12.58 2.11
CA GLU A 70 11.26 -12.21 1.45
C GLU A 70 11.15 -12.33 -0.08
N LEU A 71 11.73 -11.37 -0.82
CA LEU A 71 11.75 -11.38 -2.29
C LEU A 71 12.44 -12.62 -2.85
N ASP A 72 13.56 -13.04 -2.25
CA ASP A 72 14.32 -14.21 -2.71
C ASP A 72 13.50 -15.49 -2.63
N ARG A 73 12.49 -15.54 -1.75
CA ARG A 73 11.65 -16.72 -1.53
C ARG A 73 10.36 -16.69 -2.35
N PHE A 74 9.70 -15.54 -2.42
CA PHE A 74 8.35 -15.44 -3.00
C PHE A 74 8.26 -14.58 -4.27
N GLY A 75 9.31 -13.84 -4.63
CA GLY A 75 9.28 -12.82 -5.68
C GLY A 75 8.86 -13.35 -7.04
N GLN A 76 9.31 -14.54 -7.44
CA GLN A 76 8.91 -15.14 -8.72
C GLN A 76 7.42 -15.50 -8.74
N GLU A 77 6.90 -16.09 -7.67
CA GLU A 77 5.49 -16.49 -7.58
C GLU A 77 4.58 -15.26 -7.49
N TRP A 78 4.97 -14.25 -6.72
CA TRP A 78 4.28 -12.96 -6.67
C TRP A 78 4.22 -12.28 -8.04
N ALA A 79 5.33 -12.27 -8.79
CA ALA A 79 5.33 -11.74 -10.14
C ALA A 79 4.40 -12.51 -11.07
N ALA A 80 4.37 -13.84 -11.01
CA ALA A 80 3.47 -14.68 -11.79
C ALA A 80 1.99 -14.49 -11.45
N LEU A 81 1.68 -14.04 -10.23
CA LEU A 81 0.33 -13.75 -9.76
C LEU A 81 -0.09 -12.29 -9.96
N ASP A 82 0.72 -11.50 -10.68
CA ASP A 82 0.55 -10.05 -10.88
C ASP A 82 0.45 -9.27 -9.56
N ALA A 83 1.11 -9.76 -8.51
CA ALA A 83 1.09 -9.12 -7.21
C ALA A 83 1.76 -7.74 -7.28
N LYS A 84 1.19 -6.77 -6.57
CA LYS A 84 1.72 -5.41 -6.49
C LYS A 84 2.39 -5.19 -5.14
N GLU A 85 3.66 -4.82 -5.17
CA GLU A 85 4.40 -4.38 -3.99
C GLU A 85 3.74 -3.14 -3.40
N LEU A 86 3.52 -3.17 -2.09
CA LEU A 86 2.97 -2.08 -1.31
C LEU A 86 4.09 -1.40 -0.55
N ARG A 87 4.15 -0.08 -0.66
CA ARG A 87 5.08 0.74 0.13
C ARG A 87 4.30 1.53 1.17
N LEU A 88 4.71 1.43 2.44
CA LEU A 88 4.31 2.42 3.43
C LEU A 88 5.18 3.65 3.20
N ILE A 89 4.53 4.79 2.94
CA ILE A 89 5.21 6.07 2.79
C ILE A 89 4.50 7.11 3.64
N SER A 90 5.28 8.04 4.17
CA SER A 90 4.72 9.15 4.94
C SER A 90 3.94 10.08 4.02
N ASN A 91 3.01 10.85 4.58
CA ASN A 91 2.31 11.88 3.81
C ASN A 91 3.26 12.89 3.17
N ALA A 92 4.41 13.16 3.80
CA ALA A 92 5.39 14.12 3.28
C ALA A 92 6.07 13.56 2.02
N GLN A 93 6.35 12.25 2.03
CA GLN A 93 6.83 11.55 0.84
C GLN A 93 5.76 11.50 -0.25
N ILE A 94 4.48 11.27 0.09
CA ILE A 94 3.37 11.34 -0.86
C ILE A 94 3.32 12.72 -1.52
N LEU A 95 3.35 13.78 -0.71
CA LEU A 95 3.28 15.16 -1.18
C LEU A 95 4.44 15.49 -2.12
N ARG A 96 5.68 15.13 -1.72
CA ARG A 96 6.87 15.28 -2.55
C ARG A 96 6.73 14.56 -3.90
N LEU A 97 6.35 13.28 -3.89
CA LEU A 97 6.21 12.49 -5.11
C LEU A 97 5.14 13.07 -6.04
N VAL A 98 4.03 13.56 -5.48
CA VAL A 98 2.99 14.23 -6.27
C VAL A 98 3.49 15.55 -6.86
N ILE A 99 4.30 16.32 -6.12
CA ILE A 99 4.94 17.52 -6.64
C ILE A 99 5.86 17.18 -7.83
N GLU A 100 6.73 16.19 -7.65
CA GLU A 100 7.60 15.67 -8.72
C GLU A 100 6.81 15.21 -9.95
N GLU A 101 5.73 14.46 -9.76
CA GLU A 101 4.85 13.99 -10.83
C GLU A 101 4.12 15.13 -11.55
N GLY A 102 3.60 16.11 -10.79
CA GLY A 102 2.92 17.27 -11.33
C GLY A 102 3.83 18.09 -12.23
N HIS A 103 5.06 18.36 -11.78
CA HIS A 103 6.09 19.03 -12.58
C HIS A 103 6.43 18.25 -13.85
N ARG A 104 6.66 16.95 -13.75
CA ARG A 104 6.98 16.10 -14.92
C ARG A 104 5.88 16.10 -15.97
N ARG A 105 4.62 16.26 -15.57
CA ARG A 105 3.46 16.35 -16.46
C ARG A 105 3.15 17.77 -16.95
N GLY A 106 3.91 18.78 -16.52
CA GLY A 106 3.71 20.18 -16.91
C GLY A 106 2.62 20.91 -16.11
N TYR A 107 2.21 20.39 -14.95
CA TYR A 107 1.21 21.00 -14.06
C TYR A 107 1.83 21.73 -12.86
N GLY A 108 3.16 21.86 -12.79
CA GLY A 108 3.89 22.42 -11.63
C GLY A 108 3.33 23.73 -11.10
N ASP A 109 3.10 24.70 -11.99
CA ASP A 109 2.63 26.05 -11.64
C ASP A 109 1.20 26.07 -11.09
N GLN A 110 0.39 25.06 -11.37
CA GLN A 110 -1.02 24.96 -10.93
C GLN A 110 -1.20 23.98 -9.77
N LEU A 111 -0.15 23.22 -9.43
CA LEU A 111 -0.26 22.08 -8.54
C LEU A 111 -0.62 22.52 -7.12
N GLN A 112 -0.03 23.59 -6.63
CA GLN A 112 -0.33 24.13 -5.30
C GLN A 112 -1.82 24.49 -5.17
N GLU A 113 -2.37 25.25 -6.13
CA GLU A 113 -3.77 25.65 -6.13
C GLU A 113 -4.71 24.44 -6.27
N LEU A 114 -4.34 23.46 -7.10
CA LEU A 114 -5.10 22.24 -7.29
C LEU A 114 -5.12 21.39 -6.02
N MET A 115 -3.98 21.27 -5.32
CA MET A 115 -3.86 20.48 -4.10
C MET A 115 -4.59 21.09 -2.90
N MET A 116 -4.66 22.42 -2.82
CA MET A 116 -5.47 23.12 -1.81
C MET A 116 -6.99 22.85 -1.93
N LYS A 117 -7.46 22.34 -3.08
CA LYS A 117 -8.88 22.02 -3.31
C LYS A 117 -9.29 20.64 -2.77
N PHE A 118 -8.33 19.80 -2.34
CA PHE A 118 -8.60 18.45 -1.85
C PHE A 118 -8.55 18.37 -0.33
N THR A 119 -9.51 17.61 0.24
CA THR A 119 -9.36 17.12 1.62
C THR A 119 -8.19 16.13 1.70
N PRO A 120 -7.61 15.89 2.89
CA PRO A 120 -6.47 15.00 3.04
C PRO A 120 -6.75 13.59 2.50
N ASP A 121 -7.92 13.03 2.82
CA ASP A 121 -8.36 11.73 2.33
C ASP A 121 -8.50 11.71 0.81
N LYS A 122 -9.06 12.79 0.22
CA LYS A 122 -9.23 12.87 -1.23
C LYS A 122 -7.90 12.98 -1.95
N MET A 123 -6.94 13.69 -1.37
CA MET A 123 -5.58 13.75 -1.89
C MET A 123 -4.88 12.40 -1.79
N ALA A 124 -4.96 11.71 -0.66
CA ALA A 124 -4.41 10.35 -0.54
C ALA A 124 -4.97 9.43 -1.64
N GLU A 125 -6.27 9.50 -1.94
CA GLU A 125 -6.86 8.77 -3.07
C GLU A 125 -6.29 9.20 -4.44
N GLN A 126 -6.18 10.50 -4.70
CA GLN A 126 -5.69 11.03 -5.98
C GLN A 126 -4.20 10.74 -6.20
N ALA A 127 -3.38 10.85 -5.16
CA ALA A 127 -1.96 10.60 -5.22
C ALA A 127 -1.65 9.18 -5.71
N VAL A 128 -2.40 8.18 -5.23
CA VAL A 128 -2.24 6.78 -5.66
C VAL A 128 -2.61 6.64 -7.14
N CYS A 129 -3.55 7.43 -7.68
CA CYS A 129 -3.88 7.45 -9.12
C CYS A 129 -2.79 8.14 -9.95
N TRP A 130 -2.29 9.29 -9.49
CA TRP A 130 -1.30 10.07 -10.22
C TRP A 130 0.04 9.37 -10.28
N LEU A 131 0.47 8.77 -9.18
CA LEU A 131 1.76 8.08 -9.08
C LEU A 131 1.73 6.66 -9.66
N ASN A 132 0.54 6.10 -9.92
CA ASN A 132 0.38 4.71 -10.33
C ASN A 132 1.13 3.72 -9.43
N MET A 133 1.28 4.06 -8.15
CA MET A 133 1.95 3.26 -7.13
C MET A 133 0.95 2.97 -6.01
N PRO A 134 0.77 1.70 -5.62
CA PRO A 134 -0.08 1.37 -4.49
C PRO A 134 0.71 1.57 -3.19
N PHE A 135 0.36 2.61 -2.44
CA PHE A 135 0.96 2.91 -1.15
C PHE A 135 -0.12 3.25 -0.11
N PHE A 136 0.23 3.07 1.17
CA PHE A 136 -0.60 3.48 2.29
C PHE A 136 -0.04 4.75 2.92
N ALA A 137 -0.89 5.76 3.04
CA ALA A 137 -0.61 6.98 3.79
C ALA A 137 -0.62 6.67 5.29
N GLU A 138 0.50 6.94 5.95
CA GLU A 138 0.69 6.62 7.35
C GLU A 138 -0.16 7.49 8.30
N GLU A 139 -0.44 8.74 7.93
CA GLU A 139 -0.99 9.76 8.84
C GLU A 139 -1.98 10.71 8.15
N ALA A 140 -2.97 10.23 7.41
CA ALA A 140 -3.73 11.08 6.49
C ALA A 140 -4.33 12.39 7.07
N THR A 141 -4.59 12.53 8.37
CA THR A 141 -5.48 13.61 8.86
C THR A 141 -4.92 14.65 9.82
N ALA A 142 -3.82 14.42 10.55
CA ALA A 142 -3.50 15.30 11.68
C ALA A 142 -2.86 16.64 11.28
N ASN A 143 -2.07 16.69 10.19
CA ASN A 143 -1.21 17.85 9.90
C ASN A 143 -1.25 18.33 8.43
N TRP A 144 -2.27 17.94 7.65
CA TRP A 144 -2.28 18.16 6.19
C TRP A 144 -2.14 19.63 5.76
N GLU A 145 -2.85 20.55 6.43
CA GLU A 145 -2.77 21.99 6.13
C GLU A 145 -1.36 22.54 6.37
N GLN A 146 -0.74 22.16 7.48
CA GLN A 146 0.63 22.53 7.81
C GLN A 146 1.62 21.95 6.78
N MET A 147 1.42 20.70 6.36
CA MET A 147 2.26 20.06 5.34
C MET A 147 2.18 20.76 3.98
N LEU A 148 1.00 21.21 3.56
CA LEU A 148 0.85 22.01 2.33
C LEU A 148 1.54 23.37 2.46
N ALA A 149 1.47 23.99 3.64
CA ALA A 149 2.13 25.27 3.92
C ALA A 149 3.67 25.14 3.89
N ASP A 150 4.21 24.03 4.40
CA ASP A 150 5.65 23.79 4.49
C ASP A 150 6.25 23.16 3.22
N ALA A 151 5.42 22.75 2.25
CA ALA A 151 5.88 22.05 1.06
C ALA A 151 6.72 22.97 0.14
N ASN A 152 7.83 22.43 -0.35
CA ASN A 152 8.56 23.05 -1.45
C ASN A 152 7.89 22.72 -2.78
N TRP A 153 7.20 23.69 -3.36
CA TRP A 153 6.47 23.56 -4.62
C TRP A 153 7.35 23.75 -5.87
N SER A 154 8.62 24.10 -5.68
CA SER A 154 9.56 24.30 -6.79
C SER A 154 9.78 22.98 -7.56
N ALA A 155 10.20 23.09 -8.81
CA ALA A 155 10.60 21.92 -9.58
C ALA A 155 11.77 21.21 -8.85
N PRO A 156 11.77 19.87 -8.77
CA PRO A 156 12.92 19.12 -8.29
C PRO A 156 14.11 19.39 -9.21
N GLU A 157 15.29 19.65 -8.63
CA GLU A 157 16.56 19.76 -9.37
C GLU A 157 16.95 18.45 -10.07
#